data_AF-A0A1H1I3I0-F1
#
_entry.id   AF-A0A1H1I3I0-F1
#
_cell.length_a   1.000
_cell.length_b   1.000
_cell.length_c   1.000
_cell.angle_alpha   90.00
_cell.angle_beta   90.00
_cell.angle_gamma   90.00
#
_symmetry.space_group_name_H-M   'P 1'
#
loop_
_entity.id
_entity.type
_entity.pdbx_description
1 polymer ?
#
loop_
_entity_poly.entity_id
_entity_poly.type
_entity_poly.pdbx_seq_one_letter_code
_entity_poly.pdbx_strand_id
1 'polypeptide(L)'
;MVDDVLVPMDGSEMSERALEYALEVFPDADVTVLHVVGEPSSMWAGATGLALADDIEESADELAEEVFERAREIAADGDADLDTTVELGHPVRAIVRTADDYDTVVIGSHGGSIADRIFVGNVAEKVFRRSPVPVVVVR
;
A
#
# COMPACT_ATOMS: atom_id res chain seq x y z
N MET A 1 17.23 -1.38 13.90
CA MET A 1 16.32 -2.30 14.59
C MET A 1 15.31 -2.64 13.52
N VAL A 2 14.01 -2.43 13.65
CA VAL A 2 13.21 -2.06 12.47
C VAL A 2 12.84 -0.61 12.74
N ASP A 3 13.35 0.30 11.92
CA ASP A 3 13.23 1.75 12.12
C ASP A 3 12.25 2.33 11.07
N ASP A 4 12.29 1.82 9.83
CA ASP A 4 11.40 2.25 8.73
C ASP A 4 10.49 1.11 8.24
N VAL A 5 9.16 1.30 8.27
CA VAL A 5 8.17 0.27 7.88
C VAL A 5 7.32 0.75 6.69
N LEU A 6 7.31 -0.04 5.61
CA LEU A 6 6.45 0.22 4.45
C LEU A 6 5.17 -0.62 4.51
N VAL A 7 4.01 0.03 4.38
CA VAL A 7 2.69 -0.61 4.37
C VAL A 7 1.95 -0.31 3.07
N PRO A 8 1.96 -1.22 2.09
CA PRO A 8 1.17 -1.05 0.87
C PRO A 8 -0.33 -1.20 1.13
N MET A 9 -1.14 -0.22 0.71
CA MET A 9 -2.59 -0.24 0.84
C MET A 9 -3.32 -0.08 -0.49
N ASP A 10 -4.42 -0.83 -0.67
CA ASP A 10 -5.27 -0.81 -1.85
C ASP A 10 -6.75 -0.49 -1.52
N GLY A 11 -7.01 -0.01 -0.30
CA GLY A 11 -8.36 0.28 0.21
C GLY A 11 -9.15 -0.96 0.63
N SER A 12 -8.52 -2.13 0.70
CA SER A 12 -9.17 -3.35 1.19
C SER A 12 -9.04 -3.52 2.70
N GLU A 13 -10.02 -4.21 3.33
CA GLU A 13 -9.98 -4.56 4.76
C GLU A 13 -8.67 -5.27 5.17
N MET A 14 -8.07 -6.05 4.28
CA MET A 14 -6.82 -6.74 4.58
C MET A 14 -5.61 -5.82 4.56
N SER A 15 -5.64 -4.77 3.73
CA SER A 15 -4.63 -3.74 3.79
C SER A 15 -4.74 -2.88 5.04
N GLU A 16 -5.97 -2.63 5.52
CA GLU A 16 -6.23 -1.97 6.80
C GLU A 16 -5.68 -2.81 7.97
N ARG A 17 -5.97 -4.11 8.01
CA ARG A 17 -5.40 -5.03 9.03
C ARG A 17 -3.88 -5.06 9.01
N ALA A 18 -3.26 -4.89 7.84
CA ALA A 18 -1.81 -4.85 7.73
C ALA A 18 -1.24 -3.58 8.38
N LEU A 19 -1.91 -2.45 8.22
CA LEU A 19 -1.55 -1.20 8.90
C LEU A 19 -1.75 -1.32 10.42
N GLU A 20 -2.91 -1.81 10.88
CA GLU A 20 -3.17 -2.05 12.31
C GLU A 20 -2.06 -2.90 12.95
N TYR A 21 -1.68 -4.01 12.28
CA TYR A 21 -0.59 -4.86 12.73
C TYR A 21 0.76 -4.13 12.78
N ALA A 22 1.07 -3.33 11.75
CA ALA A 22 2.33 -2.60 11.70
C ALA A 22 2.45 -1.62 12.87
N LEU A 23 1.40 -0.85 13.14
CA LEU A 23 1.36 0.12 14.23
C LEU A 23 1.43 -0.56 15.62
N GLU A 24 0.78 -1.72 15.80
CA GLU A 24 0.84 -2.47 17.06
C GLU A 24 2.23 -3.09 17.32
N VAL A 25 2.85 -3.66 16.29
CA VAL A 25 4.09 -4.46 16.42
C VAL A 25 5.35 -3.62 16.32
N PHE A 26 5.29 -2.49 15.61
CA PHE A 26 6.40 -1.57 15.43
C PHE A 26 6.05 -0.15 15.94
N PRO A 27 5.69 0.00 17.22
CA PRO A 27 5.20 1.28 17.76
C PRO A 27 6.24 2.41 17.79
N ASP A 28 7.53 2.06 17.70
CA ASP A 28 8.64 3.01 17.69
C ASP A 28 9.20 3.27 16.28
N ALA A 29 8.62 2.66 15.23
CA ALA A 29 9.10 2.78 13.86
C ALA A 29 8.34 3.87 13.08
N ASP A 30 9.01 4.48 12.12
CA ASP A 30 8.39 5.39 11.16
C ASP A 30 7.62 4.57 10.12
N VAL A 31 6.29 4.67 10.15
CA VAL A 31 5.40 3.90 9.27
C VAL A 31 4.98 4.75 8.07
N THR A 32 5.28 4.27 6.86
CA THR A 32 4.78 4.88 5.61
C THR A 32 3.73 4.00 4.95
N VAL A 33 2.57 4.57 4.67
CA VAL A 33 1.54 3.96 3.81
C VAL A 33 1.81 4.29 2.35
N LEU A 34 1.95 3.26 1.53
CA LEU A 34 2.12 3.36 0.09
C LEU A 34 0.84 2.99 -0.63
N HIS A 35 0.30 3.89 -1.44
CA HIS A 35 -0.74 3.56 -2.41
C HIS A 35 -0.17 3.56 -3.83
N VAL A 36 -0.53 2.56 -4.64
CA VAL A 36 -0.10 2.49 -6.04
C VAL A 36 -1.29 2.72 -6.96
N VAL A 37 -1.29 3.87 -7.62
CA VAL A 37 -2.26 4.20 -8.66
C VAL A 37 -1.83 3.52 -9.96
N GLY A 38 -2.72 2.67 -10.48
CA GLY A 38 -2.45 1.88 -11.68
C GLY A 38 -2.15 2.75 -12.90
N GLU A 39 -1.22 2.29 -13.76
CA GLU A 39 -0.97 2.92 -15.05
C GLU A 39 -2.27 3.05 -15.86
N PRO A 40 -2.51 4.20 -16.52
CA PRO A 40 -3.64 4.34 -17.39
C PRO A 40 -3.57 3.33 -18.55
N SER A 41 -4.35 2.26 -18.48
CA SER A 41 -4.55 1.32 -19.59
C SER A 41 -5.78 1.74 -20.41
N SER A 42 -5.69 1.69 -21.74
CA SER A 42 -6.78 2.05 -22.66
C SER A 42 -8.07 1.21 -22.52
N MET A 43 -8.11 0.28 -21.56
CA MET A 43 -9.25 -0.58 -21.22
C MET A 43 -9.98 -0.17 -19.93
N TRP A 44 -9.41 0.72 -19.11
CA TRP A 44 -9.98 1.11 -17.81
C TRP A 44 -10.50 2.56 -17.85
N ALA A 45 -11.72 2.82 -17.39
CA ALA A 45 -12.32 4.15 -17.46
C ALA A 45 -11.56 5.21 -16.63
N GLY A 46 -10.98 4.82 -15.49
CA GLY A 46 -10.14 5.71 -14.64
C GLY A 46 -8.82 6.12 -15.30
N ALA A 47 -8.30 5.28 -16.20
CA ALA A 47 -7.09 5.57 -16.97
C ALA A 47 -7.25 6.79 -17.89
N THR A 48 -8.47 7.04 -18.36
CA THR A 48 -8.76 8.16 -19.24
C THR A 48 -8.65 9.50 -18.48
N GLY A 49 -8.91 9.52 -17.17
CA GLY A 49 -8.74 10.70 -16.32
C GLY A 49 -7.25 11.09 -16.18
N LEU A 50 -6.40 10.16 -15.72
CA LEU A 50 -4.96 10.40 -15.60
C LEU A 50 -4.26 10.74 -16.92
N ALA A 51 -4.67 10.10 -18.03
CA ALA A 51 -4.06 10.32 -19.34
C ALA A 51 -4.45 11.68 -19.99
N LEU A 52 -5.50 12.33 -19.48
CA LEU A 52 -5.99 13.64 -19.93
C LEU A 52 -5.65 14.77 -18.94
N ALA A 53 -5.06 14.44 -17.79
CA ALA A 53 -4.68 15.42 -16.79
C ALA A 53 -3.49 16.25 -17.26
N ASP A 54 -3.55 17.56 -17.03
CA ASP A 54 -2.42 18.47 -17.25
C ASP A 54 -1.29 18.22 -16.23
N ASP A 55 -1.64 17.67 -15.05
CA ASP A 55 -0.72 17.23 -14.00
C ASP A 55 -1.08 15.82 -13.49
N ILE A 56 -0.24 14.85 -13.83
CA ILE A 56 -0.47 13.43 -13.52
C ILE A 56 -0.23 13.14 -12.04
N GLU A 57 0.68 13.88 -11.40
CA GLU A 57 1.01 13.70 -9.98
C GLU A 57 -0.14 14.15 -9.09
N GLU A 58 -0.68 15.36 -9.33
CA GLU A 58 -1.85 15.87 -8.59
C GLU A 58 -3.07 14.95 -8.72
N SER A 59 -3.29 14.40 -9.92
CA SER A 59 -4.39 13.44 -10.15
C SER A 59 -4.18 12.10 -9.44
N ALA A 60 -2.93 11.68 -9.23
CA ALA A 60 -2.60 10.46 -8.51
C ALA A 60 -2.84 10.64 -7.01
N ASP A 61 -2.46 11.80 -6.46
CA ASP A 61 -2.74 12.16 -5.08
C ASP A 61 -4.25 12.19 -4.80
N GLU A 62 -5.04 12.80 -5.69
CA GLU A 62 -6.50 12.82 -5.57
C GLU A 62 -7.12 11.41 -5.55
N LEU A 63 -6.59 10.48 -6.36
CA LEU A 63 -7.07 9.09 -6.36
C LEU A 63 -6.63 8.29 -5.14
N ALA A 64 -5.53 8.69 -4.50
CA ALA A 64 -5.01 8.03 -3.30
C ALA A 64 -5.64 8.57 -2.01
N GLU A 65 -6.26 9.75 -2.04
CA GLU A 65 -6.72 10.45 -0.83
C GLU A 65 -7.70 9.63 0.01
N GLU A 66 -8.64 8.89 -0.60
CA GLU A 66 -9.57 8.03 0.15
C GLU A 66 -8.83 6.94 0.95
N VAL A 67 -7.77 6.36 0.37
CA VAL A 67 -6.95 5.35 1.04
C VAL A 67 -6.13 5.98 2.17
N PHE A 68 -5.59 7.19 1.94
CA PHE A 68 -4.80 7.90 2.93
C PHE A 68 -5.64 8.45 4.08
N GLU A 69 -6.85 8.95 3.83
CA GLU A 69 -7.80 9.35 4.87
C GLU A 69 -8.11 8.15 5.77
N ARG A 70 -8.40 6.99 5.17
CA ARG A 70 -8.64 5.75 5.94
C ARG A 70 -7.42 5.31 6.75
N ALA A 71 -6.21 5.40 6.19
CA ALA A 71 -4.99 5.09 6.91
C ALA A 71 -4.79 6.00 8.13
N ARG A 72 -5.02 7.31 7.98
CA ARG A 72 -4.91 8.28 9.07
C ARG A 72 -5.95 8.05 10.17
N GLU A 73 -7.16 7.64 9.82
CA GLU A 73 -8.17 7.22 10.81
C GLU A 73 -7.67 6.04 11.66
N ILE A 74 -7.13 5.00 11.02
CA ILE A 74 -6.58 3.81 11.70
C ILE A 74 -5.41 4.19 12.63
N ALA A 75 -4.53 5.07 12.16
CA ALA A 75 -3.41 5.55 12.96
C ALA A 75 -3.86 6.36 14.19
N ALA A 76 -4.84 7.26 14.00
CA ALA A 76 -5.41 8.05 15.07
C ALA A 76 -6.11 7.19 16.14
N ASP A 77 -6.81 6.12 15.73
CA ASP A 77 -7.42 5.16 16.66
C ASP A 77 -6.37 4.40 17.50
N GLY A 78 -5.13 4.31 17.01
CA GLY A 78 -3.98 3.70 17.67
C GLY A 78 -3.03 4.68 18.37
N ASP A 79 -3.37 5.96 18.47
CA ASP A 79 -2.48 7.05 18.98
C ASP A 79 -1.10 7.06 18.28
N ALA A 80 -1.06 6.80 16.97
CA ALA A 80 0.15 6.77 16.16
C ALA A 80 0.11 7.77 14.99
N ASP A 81 1.30 8.19 14.54
CA ASP A 81 1.48 8.99 13.33
C ASP A 81 1.94 8.09 12.16
N LEU A 82 1.69 8.52 10.92
CA LEU A 82 2.21 7.86 9.72
C LEU A 82 2.48 8.86 8.60
N ASP A 83 3.37 8.46 7.69
CA ASP A 83 3.61 9.11 6.41
C ASP A 83 2.78 8.44 5.31
N THR A 84 2.50 9.18 4.24
CA THR A 84 1.79 8.67 3.06
C THR A 84 2.56 8.99 1.79
N THR A 85 2.64 8.01 0.88
CA THR A 85 3.28 8.21 -0.43
C THR A 85 2.48 7.51 -1.53
N VAL A 86 2.41 8.14 -2.70
CA VAL A 86 1.75 7.59 -3.88
C VAL A 86 2.79 7.21 -4.92
N GLU A 87 2.56 6.07 -5.57
CA GLU A 87 3.36 5.64 -6.72
C GLU A 87 2.47 5.37 -7.93
N LEU A 88 2.99 5.67 -9.11
CA LEU A 88 2.33 5.35 -10.38
C LEU A 88 2.91 4.07 -10.95
N GLY A 89 2.07 3.11 -11.32
CA GLY A 89 2.61 1.89 -11.93
C GLY A 89 1.83 0.61 -11.73
N HIS A 90 2.54 -0.48 -12.03
CA HIS A 90 2.16 -1.81 -11.60
C HIS A 90 2.48 -2.00 -10.11
N PRO A 91 1.51 -2.36 -9.24
CA PRO A 91 1.68 -2.45 -7.78
C PRO A 91 2.92 -3.20 -7.32
N VAL A 92 3.15 -4.41 -7.83
CA VAL A 92 4.33 -5.22 -7.45
C VAL A 92 5.66 -4.51 -7.74
N ARG A 93 5.77 -3.76 -8.85
CA ARG A 93 7.05 -3.12 -9.19
C ARG A 93 7.28 -1.89 -8.34
N ALA A 94 6.24 -1.08 -8.13
CA ALA A 94 6.29 0.07 -7.25
C ALA A 94 6.66 -0.37 -5.83
N ILE A 95 5.91 -1.30 -5.24
CA ILE A 95 6.18 -1.80 -3.87
C ILE A 95 7.61 -2.33 -3.73
N VAL A 96 8.06 -3.20 -4.65
CA VAL A 96 9.42 -3.78 -4.55
C VAL A 96 10.51 -2.72 -4.68
N ARG A 97 10.31 -1.70 -5.53
CA ARG A 97 11.28 -0.61 -5.71
C ARG A 97 11.30 0.31 -4.50
N THR A 98 10.14 0.70 -3.99
CA THR A 98 10.03 1.57 -2.80
C THR A 98 10.59 0.86 -1.57
N ALA A 99 10.41 -0.45 -1.46
CA ALA A 99 10.91 -1.25 -0.33
C ALA A 99 12.44 -1.30 -0.19
N ASP A 100 13.23 -0.88 -1.20
CA ASP A 100 14.70 -0.78 -1.07
C ASP A 100 15.13 0.26 -0.01
N ASP A 101 14.27 1.23 0.30
CA ASP A 101 14.54 2.31 1.25
C ASP A 101 13.96 2.06 2.67
N TYR A 102 13.42 0.87 2.93
CA TYR A 102 12.76 0.51 4.21
C TYR A 102 13.38 -0.75 4.84
N ASP A 103 13.12 -1.00 6.11
CA ASP A 103 13.63 -2.20 6.78
C ASP A 103 12.72 -3.42 6.62
N THR A 104 11.42 -3.19 6.41
CA THR A 104 10.43 -4.27 6.23
C THR A 104 9.21 -3.78 5.47
N VAL A 105 8.54 -4.72 4.79
CA VAL A 105 7.21 -4.50 4.19
C VAL A 105 6.17 -5.26 5.00
N VAL A 106 5.10 -4.60 5.43
CA VAL A 106 3.92 -5.24 6.02
C VAL A 106 2.78 -5.15 5.02
N ILE A 107 2.31 -6.29 4.52
CA ILE A 107 1.33 -6.33 3.44
C ILE A 107 0.16 -7.26 3.78
N GLY A 108 -1.06 -6.83 3.44
CA GLY A 108 -2.24 -7.66 3.52
C GLY A 108 -2.15 -8.87 2.58
N SER A 109 -2.62 -10.02 3.02
CA SER A 109 -2.50 -11.26 2.23
C SER A 109 -3.25 -11.22 0.90
N HIS A 110 -4.29 -10.39 0.73
CA HIS A 110 -5.06 -10.23 -0.50
C HIS A 110 -5.84 -8.91 -0.54
N GLY A 111 -6.22 -8.43 -1.74
CA GLY A 111 -7.15 -7.31 -1.95
C GLY A 111 -8.60 -7.77 -2.14
N GLY A 112 -9.58 -6.86 -2.03
CA GLY A 112 -11.01 -7.16 -1.96
C GLY A 112 -11.68 -7.84 -3.17
N SER A 113 -12.87 -8.38 -2.89
CA SER A 113 -13.98 -8.90 -3.73
C SER A 113 -14.07 -10.37 -4.19
N ILE A 114 -13.02 -11.19 -4.42
CA ILE A 114 -13.22 -12.46 -5.20
C ILE A 114 -12.62 -13.76 -4.63
N ALA A 115 -12.04 -13.81 -3.43
CA ALA A 115 -11.71 -15.12 -2.82
C ALA A 115 -11.84 -15.12 -1.30
N ASP A 116 -12.86 -15.84 -0.82
CA ASP A 116 -12.97 -16.32 0.55
C ASP A 116 -11.62 -16.82 1.09
N ARG A 117 -11.03 -16.06 2.02
CA ARG A 117 -10.24 -16.49 3.19
C ARG A 117 -9.20 -17.62 2.99
N ILE A 118 -8.76 -18.04 1.81
CA ILE A 118 -7.91 -19.26 1.68
C ILE A 118 -6.61 -18.97 0.91
N PHE A 119 -6.57 -17.96 0.05
CA PHE A 119 -5.44 -17.74 -0.86
C PHE A 119 -4.72 -16.41 -0.62
N VAL A 120 -3.39 -16.44 -0.74
CA VAL A 120 -2.57 -15.23 -0.85
C VAL A 120 -2.76 -14.64 -2.24
N GLY A 121 -3.07 -13.35 -2.31
CA GLY A 121 -3.25 -12.59 -3.53
C GLY A 121 -1.97 -12.44 -4.33
N ASN A 122 -2.13 -12.23 -5.63
CA ASN A 122 -1.03 -12.14 -6.61
C ASN A 122 0.00 -11.06 -6.27
N VAL A 123 -0.43 -9.93 -5.70
CA VAL A 123 0.48 -8.84 -5.30
C VAL A 123 1.32 -9.27 -4.10
N ALA A 124 0.68 -9.69 -3.00
CA ALA A 124 1.37 -10.15 -1.80
C ALA A 124 2.34 -11.30 -2.08
N GLU A 125 1.95 -12.30 -2.87
CA GLU A 125 2.83 -13.41 -3.24
C GLU A 125 4.08 -12.92 -3.99
N LYS A 126 3.90 -12.03 -4.98
CA LYS A 126 5.01 -11.55 -5.79
C LYS A 126 5.92 -10.59 -5.02
N VAL A 127 5.37 -9.76 -4.13
CA VAL A 127 6.16 -8.91 -3.23
C VAL A 127 6.98 -9.79 -2.29
N PHE A 128 6.37 -10.75 -1.60
CA PHE A 128 7.06 -11.69 -0.73
C PHE A 128 8.23 -12.41 -1.43
N ARG A 129 8.05 -12.83 -2.68
CA ARG A 129 9.10 -13.52 -3.45
C ARG A 129 10.22 -12.62 -3.97
N ARG A 130 10.02 -11.31 -4.06
CA ARG A 130 10.91 -10.39 -4.81
C ARG A 130 11.43 -9.22 -3.98
N SER A 131 10.86 -8.99 -2.80
CA SER A 131 11.25 -7.90 -1.92
C SER A 131 12.74 -7.97 -1.60
N PRO A 132 13.45 -6.82 -1.61
CA PRO A 132 14.84 -6.75 -1.15
C PRO A 132 14.95 -6.92 0.37
N VAL A 133 13.84 -6.71 1.10
CA VAL A 133 13.76 -6.66 2.56
C VAL A 133 12.74 -7.67 3.10
N PRO A 134 12.78 -8.03 4.40
CA PRO A 134 11.77 -8.88 5.03
C PRO A 134 10.34 -8.44 4.72
N VAL A 135 9.43 -9.42 4.59
CA VAL A 135 8.02 -9.18 4.32
C VAL A 135 7.17 -9.90 5.35
N VAL A 136 6.32 -9.16 6.03
CA VAL A 136 5.27 -9.67 6.90
C VAL A 136 3.96 -9.72 6.11
N VAL A 137 3.35 -10.90 6.04
CA VAL A 137 2.06 -11.08 5.37
C VAL A 137 0.97 -11.23 6.43
N VAL A 138 0.05 -10.27 6.47
CA VAL A 138 -1.03 -10.18 7.45
C VAL A 138 -2.31 -10.81 6.90
N ARG A 139 -3.06 -11.51 7.76
CA ARG A 139 -4.22 -12.33 7.38
C ARG A 139 -5.42 -12.11 8.31
#